data_AF-A0AAV9EAZ0-F1
#
_entry.id   AF-A0AAV9EAZ0-F1
#
_cell.length_a   1.000
_cell.length_b   1.000
_cell.length_c   1.000
_cell.angle_alpha   90.00
_cell.angle_beta   90.00
_cell.angle_gamma   90.00
#
_symmetry.space_group_name_H-M   'P 1'
#
loop_
_entity.id
_entity.type
_entity.pdbx_description
1 polymer ?
#
loop_
_entity_poly.entity_id
_entity_poly.type
_entity_poly.pdbx_seq_one_letter_code
_entity_poly.pdbx_strand_id
1 'polypeptide(L)'
;MLFHLFYQVKDFWPRYWGGTVVLDRKMDFFKALGGGKLQRTRFITALLNKRTRANYRRAKATGMEMNWVGEGLVMGGLFVVGAGDAGIAYQFVERSFGDWAPIAEVIDICNRLQAPRPCS
;
A
#
# COMPACT_ATOMS: atom_id res chain seq x y z
N MET A 1 -11.36 14.68 -7.21
CA MET A 1 -10.07 14.08 -6.78
C MET A 1 -9.70 14.47 -5.34
N LEU A 2 -9.62 15.76 -4.99
CA LEU A 2 -9.27 16.21 -3.63
C LEU A 2 -10.23 15.72 -2.52
N PHE A 3 -11.55 15.68 -2.77
CA PHE A 3 -12.54 15.21 -1.79
C PHE A 3 -12.33 13.75 -1.35
N HIS A 4 -11.99 12.85 -2.29
CA HIS A 4 -11.81 11.43 -1.98
C HIS A 4 -10.52 11.16 -1.21
N LEU A 5 -9.49 11.99 -1.40
CA LEU A 5 -8.24 11.92 -0.66
C LEU A 5 -8.45 12.33 0.80
N PHE A 6 -9.27 13.35 1.04
CA PHE A 6 -9.56 13.83 2.40
C PHE A 6 -10.17 12.75 3.29
N TYR A 7 -11.18 12.01 2.79
CA TYR A 7 -11.78 10.90 3.53
C TYR A 7 -10.78 9.77 3.79
N GLN A 8 -10.01 9.36 2.78
CA GLN A 8 -8.98 8.33 2.94
C GLN A 8 -7.95 8.69 4.01
N VAL A 9 -7.47 9.93 4.03
CA VAL A 9 -6.52 10.38 5.05
C VAL A 9 -7.17 10.46 6.43
N LYS A 10 -8.40 10.99 6.54
CA LYS A 10 -9.11 11.13 7.81
C LYS A 10 -9.45 9.78 8.46
N ASP A 11 -9.83 8.79 7.67
CA ASP A 11 -10.17 7.45 8.18
C ASP A 11 -8.91 6.67 8.61
N PHE A 12 -7.76 6.98 8.00
CA PHE A 12 -6.49 6.29 8.27
C PHE A 12 -5.67 6.95 9.39
N TRP A 13 -5.46 8.26 9.30
CA TRP A 13 -4.58 9.05 10.15
C TRP A 13 -5.42 10.01 11.02
N PRO A 14 -5.16 10.09 12.34
CA PRO A 14 -4.01 9.51 13.06
C PRO A 14 -4.26 8.11 13.63
N ARG A 15 -5.41 7.48 13.38
CA ARG A 15 -5.84 6.26 14.09
C ARG A 15 -4.91 5.06 13.92
N TYR A 16 -4.35 4.85 12.74
CA TYR A 16 -3.56 3.66 12.42
C TYR A 16 -2.08 3.93 12.12
N TRP A 17 -1.68 5.20 12.00
CA TRP A 17 -0.31 5.59 11.68
C TRP A 17 0.17 6.73 12.56
N GLY A 18 1.22 6.48 13.34
CA GLY A 18 1.84 7.49 14.22
C GLY A 18 2.95 8.31 13.55
N GLY A 19 3.33 7.97 12.31
CA GLY A 19 4.38 8.68 11.58
C GLY A 19 3.86 9.84 10.72
N THR A 20 4.78 10.43 9.95
CA THR A 20 4.46 11.49 9.00
C THR A 20 3.61 10.94 7.84
N VAL A 21 2.63 11.72 7.39
CA VAL A 21 1.87 11.49 6.16
C VAL A 21 2.22 12.58 5.15
N VAL A 22 2.60 12.18 3.94
CA VAL A 22 3.00 13.11 2.86
C VAL A 22 2.12 12.87 1.63
N LEU A 23 1.75 13.96 0.96
CA LEU A 23 0.93 13.90 -0.25
C LEU A 23 1.79 13.88 -1.51
N ASP A 24 1.77 12.76 -2.22
CA ASP A 24 2.23 12.66 -3.60
C ASP A 24 1.13 13.15 -4.57
N ARG A 25 1.16 14.44 -4.89
CA ARG A 25 0.17 15.06 -5.79
C ARG A 25 0.19 14.49 -7.21
N LYS A 26 1.35 13.98 -7.68
CA LYS A 26 1.53 13.48 -9.04
C LYS A 26 1.20 11.99 -9.15
N MET A 27 1.00 11.30 -8.02
CA MET A 27 0.80 9.85 -7.93
C MET A 27 1.99 9.07 -8.53
N ASP A 28 3.19 9.62 -8.44
CA ASP A 28 4.40 9.02 -8.99
C ASP A 28 4.79 7.73 -8.24
N PHE A 29 4.47 7.58 -6.96
CA PHE A 29 4.64 6.30 -6.26
C PHE A 29 3.73 5.21 -6.83
N PHE A 30 2.47 5.52 -7.10
CA PHE A 30 1.55 4.57 -7.76
C PHE A 30 2.00 4.23 -9.18
N LYS A 31 2.51 5.21 -9.93
CA LYS A 31 3.08 4.95 -11.27
C LYS A 31 4.34 4.10 -11.19
N ALA A 32 5.20 4.31 -10.20
CA ALA A 32 6.40 3.51 -10.00
C ALA A 32 6.06 2.03 -9.75
N LEU A 33 5.04 1.75 -8.93
CA LEU A 33 4.50 0.39 -8.76
C LEU A 33 3.98 -0.20 -10.08
N GLY A 34 3.44 0.66 -10.95
CA GLY A 34 2.84 0.30 -12.22
C GLY A 34 3.73 0.35 -13.45
N GLY A 35 5.06 0.44 -13.30
CA GLY A 35 5.98 0.53 -14.45
C GLY A 35 5.88 1.85 -15.23
N GLY A 36 5.67 2.95 -14.51
CA GLY A 36 5.55 4.31 -15.07
C GLY A 36 4.12 4.74 -15.41
N LYS A 37 3.13 3.87 -15.22
CA LYS A 37 1.70 4.15 -15.47
C LYS A 37 0.86 3.80 -14.26
N LEU A 38 -0.27 4.48 -14.09
CA LEU A 38 -1.23 4.11 -13.04
C LEU A 38 -1.83 2.75 -13.38
N GLN A 39 -1.56 1.75 -12.55
CA GLN A 39 -2.27 0.48 -12.63
C GLN A 39 -3.68 0.67 -12.10
N ARG A 40 -4.67 0.37 -12.94
CA ARG A 40 -6.08 0.40 -12.58
C ARG A 40 -6.69 -0.96 -12.83
N THR A 41 -7.41 -1.48 -11.85
CA THR A 41 -8.25 -2.66 -12.06
C THR A 41 -9.59 -2.26 -12.66
N ARG A 42 -10.21 -3.14 -13.43
CA ARG A 42 -11.63 -2.98 -13.80
C ARG A 42 -12.45 -3.59 -12.66
N PHE A 43 -13.26 -2.77 -11.97
CA PHE A 43 -14.09 -3.21 -10.83
C PHE A 43 -14.86 -4.52 -11.09
N ILE A 44 -15.45 -4.66 -12.28
CA ILE A 44 -16.23 -5.85 -12.67
C ILE A 44 -15.35 -7.12 -12.66
N THR A 45 -14.16 -7.07 -13.24
CA THR A 45 -13.22 -8.20 -13.22
C THR A 45 -12.66 -8.47 -11.83
N ALA A 46 -12.49 -7.43 -11.00
CA ALA A 46 -12.04 -7.60 -9.62
C ALA A 46 -13.06 -8.41 -8.80
N LEU A 47 -14.37 -8.14 -8.94
CA LEU A 47 -15.45 -8.83 -8.23
C LEU A 47 -15.59 -10.32 -8.63
N LEU A 48 -15.35 -10.65 -9.90
CA LEU A 48 -15.45 -12.01 -10.41
C LEU A 48 -14.25 -12.89 -10.02
N ASN A 49 -13.12 -12.29 -9.64
CA ASN A 49 -11.89 -13.00 -9.30
C ASN A 49 -11.97 -13.74 -7.94
N LYS A 50 -11.68 -15.05 -7.94
CA LYS A 50 -11.64 -15.89 -6.73
C LYS A 50 -10.65 -15.34 -5.68
N ARG A 51 -9.55 -14.74 -6.12
CA ARG A 51 -8.49 -14.18 -5.26
C ARG A 51 -8.98 -12.93 -4.53
N THR A 52 -9.67 -12.01 -5.21
CA THR A 52 -10.33 -10.86 -4.57
C THR A 52 -11.32 -11.29 -3.51
N ARG A 53 -12.12 -12.34 -3.75
CA ARG A 53 -13.06 -12.87 -2.74
C ARG A 53 -12.32 -13.44 -1.52
N ALA A 54 -11.20 -14.12 -1.73
CA ALA A 54 -10.36 -14.62 -0.63
C ALA A 54 -9.73 -13.47 0.16
N ASN A 55 -9.21 -12.46 -0.52
CA ASN A 55 -8.66 -11.24 0.08
C ASN A 55 -9.72 -10.52 0.93
N TYR A 56 -10.92 -10.34 0.38
CA TYR A 56 -12.05 -9.75 1.11
C TYR A 56 -12.39 -10.53 2.38
N ARG A 57 -12.46 -11.88 2.32
CA ARG A 57 -12.70 -12.69 3.52
C ARG A 57 -11.60 -12.54 4.56
N ARG A 58 -10.33 -12.50 4.13
CA ARG A 58 -9.19 -12.29 5.03
C ARG A 58 -9.24 -10.91 5.67
N ALA A 59 -9.54 -9.86 4.89
CA ALA A 59 -9.69 -8.49 5.39
C ALA A 59 -10.85 -8.39 6.41
N LYS A 60 -12.01 -8.98 6.12
CA LYS A 60 -13.13 -9.01 7.07
C LYS A 60 -12.77 -9.73 8.38
N ALA A 61 -11.96 -10.78 8.31
CA ALA A 61 -11.53 -11.54 9.48
C ALA A 61 -10.57 -10.76 10.42
N THR A 62 -9.96 -9.64 9.98
CA THR A 62 -9.14 -8.80 10.86
C THR A 62 -9.99 -7.92 11.78
N GLY A 63 -11.29 -7.80 11.53
CA GLY A 63 -12.19 -6.90 12.26
C GLY A 63 -11.95 -5.41 11.98
N MET A 64 -11.08 -5.07 11.03
CA MET A 64 -10.82 -3.68 10.65
C MET A 64 -12.00 -3.12 9.85
N GLU A 65 -12.29 -1.83 10.09
CA GLU A 65 -13.29 -1.11 9.31
C GLU A 65 -12.82 -0.95 7.86
N MET A 66 -13.69 -1.27 6.91
CA MET A 66 -13.36 -1.15 5.49
C MET A 66 -13.71 0.24 4.97
N ASN A 67 -12.76 0.87 4.30
CA ASN A 67 -13.02 2.12 3.60
C ASN A 67 -13.50 1.85 2.17
N TRP A 68 -14.77 2.16 1.90
CA TRP A 68 -15.38 2.08 0.56
C TRP A 68 -15.40 3.44 -0.16
N VAL A 69 -14.97 4.50 0.50
CA VAL A 69 -15.01 5.89 0.02
C VAL A 69 -13.64 6.24 -0.55
N GLY A 70 -13.50 6.09 -1.86
CA GLY A 70 -12.26 6.35 -2.58
C GLY A 70 -12.44 6.28 -4.09
N GLU A 71 -11.36 6.50 -4.84
CA GLU A 71 -11.37 6.32 -6.29
C GLU A 71 -11.50 4.83 -6.67
N GLY A 72 -10.96 3.94 -5.82
CA GLY A 72 -11.21 2.49 -5.76
C GLY A 72 -10.72 1.68 -6.97
N LEU A 73 -10.18 2.31 -8.01
CA LEU A 73 -9.71 1.65 -9.22
C LEU A 73 -8.19 1.52 -9.26
N VAL A 74 -7.48 2.50 -8.73
CA VAL A 74 -6.02 2.52 -8.69
C VAL A 74 -5.53 1.44 -7.72
N MET A 75 -4.67 0.57 -8.21
CA MET A 75 -4.03 -0.49 -7.43
C MET A 75 -2.97 0.10 -6.52
N GLY A 76 -2.92 -0.41 -5.29
CA GLY A 76 -1.95 -0.01 -4.28
C GLY A 76 -0.64 -0.79 -4.31
N GLY A 77 0.12 -0.61 -3.23
CA GLY A 77 1.36 -1.31 -2.99
C GLY A 77 2.10 -0.74 -1.79
N LEU A 78 3.30 -1.22 -1.57
CA LEU A 78 4.18 -0.82 -0.49
C LEU A 78 5.60 -0.67 -1.02
N PHE A 79 6.27 0.40 -0.62
CA PHE A 79 7.73 0.50 -0.69
C PHE A 79 8.31 0.56 0.72
N VAL A 80 9.42 -0.13 0.93
CA VAL A 80 10.32 0.12 2.06
C VAL A 80 11.58 0.74 1.48
N VAL A 81 11.90 1.96 1.91
CA VAL A 81 13.01 2.76 1.39
C VAL A 81 14.08 2.85 2.48
N GLY A 82 15.31 2.50 2.14
CA GLY A 82 16.45 2.61 3.04
C GLY A 82 16.90 4.06 3.23
N ALA A 83 17.63 4.32 4.31
CA ALA A 83 18.15 5.67 4.60
C ALA A 83 19.25 6.10 3.61
N GLY A 84 19.27 7.40 3.29
CA GLY A 84 20.25 8.00 2.39
C GLY A 84 20.07 7.57 0.95
N ASP A 85 21.12 7.04 0.35
CA ASP A 85 21.21 6.58 -1.04
C ASP A 85 20.94 5.07 -1.22
N ALA A 86 20.58 4.36 -0.14
CA ALA A 86 20.33 2.91 -0.17
C ALA A 86 19.18 2.48 -1.08
N GLY A 87 18.29 3.40 -1.45
CA GLY A 87 17.20 3.15 -2.39
C GLY A 87 16.10 2.25 -1.84
N ILE A 88 15.44 1.50 -2.72
CA ILE A 88 14.30 0.64 -2.38
C ILE A 88 14.81 -0.71 -1.87
N ALA A 89 14.53 -1.00 -0.60
CA ALA A 89 14.86 -2.28 0.02
C ALA A 89 13.77 -3.34 -0.18
N TYR A 90 12.52 -2.91 -0.38
CA TYR A 90 11.39 -3.79 -0.66
C TYR A 90 10.33 -3.10 -1.47
N GLN A 91 9.68 -3.88 -2.33
CA GLN A 91 8.51 -3.46 -3.09
C GLN A 91 7.47 -4.57 -3.10
N PHE A 92 6.23 -4.20 -2.79
CA PHE A 92 5.05 -5.03 -3.02
C PHE A 92 4.08 -4.29 -3.94
N VAL A 93 3.63 -4.96 -4.99
CA VAL A 93 2.61 -4.45 -5.92
C VAL A 93 1.34 -5.24 -5.71
N GLU A 94 0.23 -4.55 -5.44
CA GLU A 94 -1.07 -5.18 -5.28
C GLU A 94 -1.50 -5.80 -6.63
N ARG A 95 -1.57 -7.14 -6.69
CA ARG A 95 -1.91 -7.87 -7.94
C ARG A 95 -3.40 -8.16 -8.08
N SER A 96 -4.13 -8.13 -6.98
CA SER A 96 -5.55 -8.40 -6.92
C SER A 96 -6.15 -7.53 -5.83
N PHE A 97 -7.35 -7.03 -6.04
CA PHE A 97 -7.95 -6.08 -5.13
C PHE A 97 -8.03 -6.63 -3.70
N GLY A 98 -7.64 -5.81 -2.73
CA GLY A 98 -7.54 -6.16 -1.32
C GLY A 98 -6.33 -7.05 -0.97
N ASP A 99 -5.33 -7.16 -1.84
CA ASP A 99 -4.07 -7.83 -1.49
C ASP A 99 -3.16 -6.87 -0.72
N TRP A 100 -2.33 -7.39 0.19
CA TRP A 100 -1.41 -6.57 0.97
C TRP A 100 -0.07 -7.28 1.16
N ALA A 101 0.96 -6.48 1.41
CA ALA A 101 2.31 -6.98 1.61
C ALA A 101 2.36 -7.99 2.77
N PRO A 102 3.05 -9.14 2.62
CA PRO A 102 3.26 -10.08 3.71
C PRO A 102 3.91 -9.40 4.92
N ILE A 103 3.16 -9.28 6.02
CA ILE A 103 3.57 -8.50 7.20
C ILE A 103 4.91 -8.99 7.77
N ALA A 104 5.11 -10.31 7.83
CA ALA A 104 6.35 -10.89 8.34
C ALA A 104 7.58 -10.50 7.50
N GLU A 105 7.45 -10.47 6.16
CA GLU A 105 8.53 -10.03 5.27
C GLU A 105 8.84 -8.55 5.47
N VAL A 106 7.80 -7.71 5.57
CA VAL A 106 7.96 -6.27 5.79
C VAL A 106 8.67 -5.99 7.11
N ILE A 107 8.26 -6.66 8.20
CA ILE A 107 8.89 -6.50 9.52
C ILE A 107 10.36 -6.92 9.48
N ASP A 108 10.66 -8.06 8.87
CA ASP A 108 12.03 -8.57 8.75
C ASP A 108 12.94 -7.60 7.98
N ILE A 109 12.46 -7.06 6.85
CA ILE A 109 13.22 -6.07 6.07
C ILE A 109 13.43 -4.78 6.88
N CYS A 110 12.39 -4.28 7.56
CA CYS A 110 12.51 -3.12 8.43
C CYS A 110 13.51 -3.34 9.58
N ASN A 111 13.60 -4.55 10.15
CA ASN A 111 14.56 -4.88 11.20
C ASN A 111 15.99 -4.88 10.65
N ARG A 112 16.21 -5.46 9.46
CA ARG A 112 17.53 -5.46 8.80
C ARG A 112 18.02 -4.05 8.46
N LEU A 113 17.11 -3.14 8.11
CA LEU A 113 17.45 -1.74 7.81
C LEU A 113 17.82 -0.92 9.06
N GLN A 114 17.32 -1.32 10.24
CA GLN A 114 17.65 -0.68 11.51
C GLN A 114 18.99 -1.17 12.09
N ALA A 115 19.48 -2.32 11.64
CA ALA A 115 20.77 -2.82 12.08
C ALA A 115 21.88 -1.83 11.70
N PRO A 116 22.79 -1.47 12.62
CA PRO A 116 23.88 -0.56 12.31
C PRO A 116 24.69 -1.12 11.14
N ARG A 117 24.90 -0.29 10.12
CA ARG A 117 25.81 -0.65 9.01
C ARG A 117 27.19 -0.87 9.63
N PRO A 118 27.89 -2.00 9.37
CA PRO A 118 29.28 -2.14 9.78
C PRO A 118 30.07 -0.99 9.15
N CYS A 119 30.83 -0.26 9.97
CA CYS A 119 31.73 0.77 9.48
C CYS A 119 32.69 0.16 8.45
N SER A 120 32.69 0.69 7.24
CA SER A 120 33.68 0.43 6.20
C SER A 120 34.95 1.24 6.42
#